data_AF-A0A550GKM5-F1
#
_entry.id   AF-A0A550GKM5-F1
#
_cell.length_a   1.000
_cell.length_b   1.000
_cell.length_c   1.000
_cell.angle_alpha   90.00
_cell.angle_beta   90.00
_cell.angle_gamma   90.00
#
_symmetry.space_group_name_H-M   'P 1'
#
loop_
_entity.id
_entity.type
_entity.pdbx_description
1 polymer ?
#
loop_
_entity_poly.entity_id
_entity_poly.type
_entity_poly.pdbx_seq_one_letter_code
_entity_poly.pdbx_strand_id
1 'polypeptide(L)'
;MPGAAFDEMEVSDLVGVIFKGHPSPGRLVLPDNWPDGIFPLRKDTKLDNLQFKKTLPTEPEIGKGNEVKVIVGPQHPALLEPEKFALKVEGEIVKDVQPRIGYVHRGVEKAAESKTYLQDVYLVERICGICNSCHACCFVETVEKILGTEVPPRAQYIRTILLELNRLHSHLLTLGHAGLEIGFETLFQYFWRDREPIMDITEIISGNRVISSGMTVGGVRRDINEADIPKIKGMLTTLR
;
A
#
# COMPACT_ATOMS: atom_id res chain seq x y z
N MET A 1 -0.78 -11.22 21.04
CA MET A 1 -1.68 -10.07 21.27
C MET A 1 -2.73 -10.08 20.18
N PRO A 2 -4.01 -9.72 20.41
CA PRO A 2 -5.06 -9.81 19.39
C PRO A 2 -4.72 -9.11 18.07
N GLY A 3 -3.98 -7.99 18.12
CA GLY A 3 -3.55 -7.25 16.92
C GLY A 3 -2.39 -7.88 16.13
N ALA A 4 -1.61 -8.79 16.73
CA ALA A 4 -0.46 -9.40 16.06
C ALA A 4 -0.85 -10.59 15.16
N ALA A 5 -2.12 -10.99 15.16
CA ALA A 5 -2.56 -12.19 14.45
C ALA A 5 -2.29 -12.11 12.93
N PHE A 6 -2.51 -10.95 12.31
CA PHE A 6 -2.23 -10.76 10.88
C PHE A 6 -0.74 -10.84 10.56
N ASP A 7 0.09 -10.16 11.34
CA ASP A 7 1.54 -10.17 11.15
C ASP A 7 2.10 -11.59 11.38
N GLU A 8 1.61 -12.30 12.39
CA GLU A 8 1.97 -13.70 12.65
C GLU A 8 1.59 -14.61 11.47
N MET A 9 0.41 -14.42 10.88
CA MET A 9 0.00 -15.16 9.68
C MET A 9 0.86 -14.82 8.46
N GLU A 10 1.14 -13.54 8.21
CA GLU A 10 2.00 -13.12 7.10
C GLU A 10 3.41 -13.72 7.21
N VAL A 11 4.03 -13.60 8.38
CA VAL A 11 5.37 -14.16 8.62
C VAL A 11 5.34 -15.70 8.54
N SER A 12 4.28 -16.34 9.02
CA SER A 12 4.11 -17.79 8.88
C SER A 12 4.00 -18.21 7.41
N ASP A 13 3.25 -17.46 6.60
CA ASP A 13 2.98 -17.80 5.21
C ASP A 13 4.20 -17.52 4.31
N LEU A 14 4.88 -16.38 4.51
CA LEU A 14 5.96 -15.93 3.64
C LEU A 14 7.35 -16.41 4.08
N VAL A 15 7.56 -16.64 5.39
CA VAL A 15 8.85 -17.00 6.00
C VAL A 15 8.79 -18.34 6.75
N GLY A 16 7.61 -18.91 7.01
CA GLY A 16 7.48 -20.23 7.64
C GLY A 16 7.85 -20.27 9.13
N VAL A 17 7.73 -19.15 9.84
CA VAL A 17 7.83 -19.12 11.30
C VAL A 17 6.53 -19.63 11.89
N ILE A 18 6.58 -20.55 12.87
CA ILE A 18 5.37 -21.10 13.49
C ILE A 18 5.19 -20.49 14.88
N PHE A 19 4.12 -19.71 15.05
CA PHE A 19 3.77 -19.10 16.33
C PHE A 19 2.91 -20.05 17.16
N LYS A 20 3.33 -20.30 18.41
CA LYS A 20 2.58 -21.16 19.35
C LYS A 20 1.38 -20.41 19.91
N GLY A 21 0.21 -21.06 19.94
CA GLY A 21 -1.01 -20.48 20.52
C GLY A 21 -1.75 -19.52 19.60
N HIS A 22 -1.41 -19.47 18.31
CA HIS A 22 -2.10 -18.65 17.33
C HIS A 22 -3.54 -19.18 17.11
N PRO A 23 -4.59 -18.33 17.15
CA PRO A 23 -5.98 -18.77 17.18
C PRO A 23 -6.50 -19.33 15.84
N SER A 24 -5.90 -18.97 14.70
CA SER A 24 -6.35 -19.42 13.37
C SER A 24 -5.16 -19.62 12.42
N PRO A 25 -4.41 -20.73 12.53
CA PRO A 25 -3.29 -20.99 11.63
C PRO A 25 -3.82 -21.24 10.21
N GLY A 26 -3.43 -20.38 9.27
CA GLY A 26 -3.85 -20.44 7.88
C GLY A 26 -2.98 -19.58 6.97
N ARG A 27 -3.27 -19.63 5.67
CA ARG A 27 -2.61 -18.76 4.68
C ARG A 27 -3.26 -17.39 4.65
N LEU A 28 -2.45 -16.36 4.44
CA LEU A 28 -2.91 -14.98 4.31
C LEU A 28 -2.65 -14.47 2.90
N VAL A 29 -1.39 -14.52 2.47
CA VAL A 29 -0.89 -13.89 1.24
C VAL A 29 -0.78 -14.91 0.11
N LEU A 30 -0.27 -16.11 0.39
CA LEU A 30 -0.07 -17.14 -0.61
C LEU A 30 -1.40 -17.80 -0.99
N PRO A 31 -1.55 -18.23 -2.25
CA PRO A 31 -2.77 -18.89 -2.67
C PRO A 31 -2.88 -20.28 -2.00
N ASP A 32 -4.10 -20.80 -1.82
CA ASP A 32 -4.34 -22.09 -1.14
C ASP A 32 -3.67 -23.28 -1.83
N ASN A 33 -3.41 -23.15 -3.13
CA ASN A 33 -2.71 -24.15 -3.92
C ASN A 33 -1.19 -24.01 -3.90
N TRP A 34 -0.61 -23.04 -3.18
CA TRP A 34 0.84 -22.91 -3.05
C TRP A 34 1.47 -24.19 -2.44
N PRO A 35 2.66 -24.63 -2.87
CA PRO A 35 3.30 -25.84 -2.34
C PRO A 35 3.63 -25.73 -0.84
N ASP A 36 3.55 -26.83 -0.10
CA ASP A 36 3.95 -26.81 1.32
C ASP A 36 5.48 -26.75 1.48
N GLY A 37 5.94 -26.10 2.55
CA GLY A 37 7.35 -26.01 2.88
C GLY A 37 8.17 -25.06 2.01
N ILE A 38 7.52 -24.33 1.08
CA ILE A 38 8.15 -23.32 0.22
C ILE A 38 7.74 -21.93 0.70
N PHE A 39 8.72 -21.11 1.08
CA PHE A 39 8.51 -19.80 1.71
C PHE A 39 9.25 -18.72 0.92
N PRO A 40 8.56 -17.91 0.11
CA PRO A 40 9.19 -17.10 -0.94
C PRO A 40 10.13 -16.00 -0.44
N LEU A 41 9.99 -15.55 0.81
CA LEU A 41 10.88 -14.54 1.38
C LEU A 41 12.15 -15.12 2.01
N ARG A 42 12.28 -16.45 2.17
CA ARG A 42 13.53 -17.02 2.67
C ARG A 42 14.66 -16.88 1.66
N LYS A 43 15.90 -16.82 2.17
CA LYS A 43 17.11 -16.68 1.34
C LYS A 43 17.47 -17.95 0.57
N ASP A 44 17.17 -19.11 1.15
CA ASP A 44 17.47 -20.45 0.64
C ASP A 44 16.38 -21.03 -0.28
N THR A 45 15.23 -20.36 -0.38
CA THR A 45 14.11 -20.83 -1.20
C THR A 45 14.36 -20.58 -2.68
N LYS A 46 14.24 -21.64 -3.48
CA LYS A 46 14.25 -21.58 -4.95
C LYS A 46 12.81 -21.59 -5.46
N LEU A 47 12.47 -20.65 -6.35
CA LEU A 47 11.12 -20.49 -6.91
C LEU A 47 10.99 -21.09 -8.32
N ASP A 48 11.97 -21.88 -8.75
CA ASP A 48 11.98 -22.51 -10.07
C ASP A 48 11.04 -23.74 -10.08
N ASN A 49 10.23 -23.87 -11.14
CA ASN A 49 9.36 -25.04 -11.37
C ASN A 49 8.39 -25.38 -10.22
N LEU A 50 7.77 -24.36 -9.61
CA LEU A 50 6.78 -24.56 -8.54
C LEU A 50 5.61 -25.43 -9.00
N GLN A 51 5.35 -26.52 -8.27
CA GLN A 51 4.22 -27.41 -8.51
C GLN A 51 3.06 -27.09 -7.58
N PHE A 52 2.14 -26.26 -8.06
CA PHE A 52 0.92 -25.93 -7.31
C PHE A 52 0.05 -27.16 -7.08
N LYS A 53 -0.50 -27.25 -5.88
CA LYS A 53 -1.46 -28.29 -5.50
C LYS A 53 -2.73 -28.18 -6.34
N LYS A 54 -3.37 -29.30 -6.64
CA LYS A 54 -4.72 -29.32 -7.23
C LYS A 54 -5.77 -29.22 -6.12
N THR A 55 -5.78 -28.11 -5.38
CA THR A 55 -6.74 -27.86 -4.29
C THR A 55 -7.82 -26.89 -4.73
N LEU A 56 -9.06 -27.16 -4.33
CA LEU A 56 -10.14 -26.18 -4.37
C LEU A 56 -9.90 -25.12 -3.28
N PRO A 57 -10.33 -23.86 -3.48
CA PRO A 57 -10.22 -22.83 -2.45
C PRO A 57 -10.89 -23.28 -1.16
N THR A 58 -10.24 -23.08 -0.02
CA THR A 58 -10.84 -23.45 1.26
C THR A 58 -11.99 -22.49 1.54
N GLU A 59 -13.19 -23.03 1.60
CA GLU A 59 -14.37 -22.27 1.95
C GLU A 59 -14.52 -22.20 3.47
N PRO A 60 -14.73 -21.01 4.07
CA PRO A 60 -15.02 -20.92 5.49
C PRO A 60 -16.25 -21.74 5.86
N GLU A 61 -16.18 -22.45 6.98
CA GLU A 61 -17.28 -23.25 7.52
C GLU A 61 -18.44 -22.33 7.94
N ILE A 62 -19.66 -22.74 7.60
CA ILE A 62 -20.90 -22.09 8.07
C ILE A 62 -21.10 -22.52 9.53
N GLY A 63 -21.36 -21.58 10.44
CA GLY A 63 -21.66 -21.94 11.82
C GLY A 63 -23.05 -22.56 11.98
N LYS A 64 -23.38 -23.00 13.20
CA LYS A 64 -24.61 -23.74 13.49
C LYS A 64 -25.78 -22.75 13.69
N GLY A 65 -26.92 -22.98 13.04
CA GLY A 65 -28.16 -22.23 13.25
C GLY A 65 -28.59 -21.43 12.02
N ASN A 66 -29.04 -20.18 12.23
CA ASN A 66 -29.51 -19.27 11.16
C ASN A 66 -28.39 -18.43 10.54
N GLU A 67 -27.13 -18.85 10.69
CA GLU A 67 -25.98 -18.13 10.16
C GLU A 67 -25.84 -18.38 8.65
N VAL A 68 -25.62 -17.30 7.91
CA VAL A 68 -25.38 -17.31 6.47
C VAL A 68 -24.00 -16.77 6.19
N LYS A 69 -23.35 -17.36 5.19
CA LYS A 69 -22.04 -16.92 4.71
C LYS A 69 -22.20 -15.99 3.52
N VAL A 70 -21.59 -14.81 3.61
CA VAL A 70 -21.58 -13.81 2.54
C VAL A 70 -20.13 -13.54 2.16
N ILE A 71 -19.82 -13.61 0.86
CA ILE A 71 -18.47 -13.32 0.34
C ILE A 71 -18.51 -11.96 -0.34
N VAL A 72 -17.62 -11.06 0.10
CA VAL A 72 -17.38 -9.76 -0.53
C VAL A 72 -15.97 -9.77 -1.12
N GLY A 73 -15.83 -9.50 -2.41
CA GLY A 73 -14.55 -9.53 -3.14
C GLY A 73 -14.20 -10.88 -3.78
N PRO A 74 -12.99 -11.06 -4.34
CA PRO A 74 -11.88 -10.10 -4.38
C PRO A 74 -12.15 -8.91 -5.31
N GLN A 75 -13.05 -9.08 -6.28
CA GLN A 75 -13.51 -7.99 -7.14
C GLN A 75 -14.88 -7.54 -6.63
N HIS A 76 -14.95 -6.36 -6.04
CA HIS A 76 -16.20 -5.75 -5.60
C HIS A 76 -16.11 -4.23 -5.78
N PRO A 77 -17.16 -3.54 -6.29
CA PRO A 77 -17.10 -2.11 -6.56
C PRO A 77 -16.73 -1.25 -5.34
N ALA A 78 -17.14 -1.68 -4.15
CA ALA A 78 -16.83 -0.98 -2.89
C ALA A 78 -15.37 -1.13 -2.40
N LEU A 79 -14.58 -1.99 -3.04
CA LEU A 79 -13.20 -2.28 -2.61
C LEU A 79 -12.21 -1.58 -3.55
N LEU A 80 -11.35 -0.74 -2.95
CA LEU A 80 -10.28 -0.02 -3.65
C LEU A 80 -9.16 -0.94 -4.14
N GLU A 81 -8.89 -2.00 -3.37
CA GLU A 81 -7.90 -3.02 -3.68
C GLU A 81 -8.55 -4.41 -3.70
N PRO A 82 -7.94 -5.39 -4.41
CA PRO A 82 -8.42 -6.76 -4.40
C PRO A 82 -8.28 -7.37 -3.00
N GLU A 83 -9.39 -7.43 -2.28
CA GLU A 83 -9.51 -7.97 -0.93
C GLU A 83 -10.74 -8.87 -0.87
N LYS A 84 -10.64 -10.01 -0.18
CA LYS A 84 -11.77 -10.93 -0.01
C LYS A 84 -12.14 -11.02 1.46
N PHE A 85 -13.37 -10.67 1.78
CA PHE A 85 -13.96 -10.83 3.11
C PHE A 85 -14.98 -11.96 3.06
N ALA A 86 -14.75 -13.00 3.85
CA ALA A 86 -15.78 -13.99 4.13
C ALA A 86 -16.47 -13.65 5.45
N LEU A 87 -17.72 -13.22 5.36
CA LEU A 87 -18.54 -12.80 6.49
C LEU A 87 -19.43 -13.94 6.95
N LYS A 88 -19.52 -14.16 8.27
CA LYS A 88 -20.60 -14.93 8.89
C LYS A 88 -21.61 -13.95 9.45
N VAL A 89 -22.85 -14.07 8.99
CA VAL A 89 -23.92 -13.11 9.30
C VAL A 89 -25.13 -13.84 9.87
N GLU A 90 -25.69 -13.31 10.96
CA GLU A 90 -26.99 -13.73 11.49
C GLU A 90 -27.99 -12.58 11.28
N GLY A 91 -28.84 -12.70 10.27
CA GLY A 91 -29.69 -11.59 9.83
C GLY A 91 -28.86 -10.44 9.25
N GLU A 92 -28.83 -9.30 9.94
CA GLU A 92 -28.01 -8.11 9.58
C GLU A 92 -26.74 -7.98 10.45
N ILE A 93 -26.55 -8.87 11.43
CA ILE A 93 -25.45 -8.79 12.39
C ILE A 93 -24.27 -9.62 11.88
N VAL A 94 -23.15 -8.95 11.61
CA VAL A 94 -21.87 -9.63 11.33
C VAL A 94 -21.34 -10.25 12.62
N LYS A 95 -21.21 -11.57 12.65
CA LYS A 95 -20.70 -12.34 13.80
C LYS A 95 -19.21 -12.58 13.72
N ASP A 96 -18.69 -12.77 12.51
CA ASP A 96 -17.29 -13.09 12.26
C ASP A 96 -16.89 -12.63 10.85
N VAL A 97 -15.62 -12.30 10.67
CA VAL A 97 -15.03 -11.94 9.39
C VAL A 97 -13.69 -12.62 9.24
N GLN A 98 -13.54 -13.37 8.15
CA GLN A 98 -12.25 -13.92 7.74
C GLN A 98 -11.77 -13.14 6.50
N PRO A 99 -10.89 -12.14 6.69
CA PRO A 99 -10.29 -11.43 5.58
C PRO A 99 -9.18 -12.26 4.94
N ARG A 100 -9.08 -12.15 3.63
CA ARG A 100 -7.99 -12.65 2.82
C ARG A 100 -7.50 -11.50 1.95
N ILE A 101 -6.24 -11.14 2.14
CA ILE A 101 -5.56 -10.02 1.47
C ILE A 101 -4.34 -10.55 0.71
N GLY A 102 -3.51 -9.66 0.16
CA GLY A 102 -2.27 -10.06 -0.50
C GLY A 102 -2.41 -10.52 -1.95
N TYR A 103 -3.60 -10.35 -2.56
CA TYR A 103 -3.83 -10.59 -3.99
C TYR A 103 -2.91 -9.76 -4.91
N VAL A 104 -2.42 -8.61 -4.44
CA VAL A 104 -1.49 -7.72 -5.15
C VAL A 104 -0.08 -7.77 -4.53
N HIS A 105 0.24 -8.82 -3.77
CA HIS A 105 1.58 -8.99 -3.22
C HIS A 105 2.59 -9.21 -4.35
N ARG A 106 3.51 -8.27 -4.53
CA ARG A 106 4.50 -8.24 -5.61
C ARG A 106 5.91 -8.70 -5.19
N GLY A 107 6.10 -9.07 -3.92
CA GLY A 107 7.42 -9.46 -3.40
C GLY A 107 8.44 -8.31 -3.44
N VAL A 108 7.99 -7.09 -3.13
CA VAL A 108 8.80 -5.86 -3.19
C VAL A 108 10.07 -6.00 -2.33
N GLU A 109 9.95 -6.55 -1.13
CA GLU A 109 11.06 -6.79 -0.23
C GLU A 109 12.11 -7.73 -0.84
N LYS A 110 11.66 -8.86 -1.41
CA LYS A 110 12.54 -9.82 -2.08
C LYS A 110 13.22 -9.20 -3.30
N ALA A 111 12.48 -8.40 -4.06
CA ALA A 111 13.01 -7.71 -5.23
C ALA A 111 14.10 -6.68 -4.86
N ALA A 112 13.96 -6.01 -3.70
CA ALA A 112 14.95 -5.04 -3.21
C ALA A 112 16.32 -5.69 -2.92
N GLU A 113 16.34 -6.96 -2.47
CA GLU A 113 17.59 -7.69 -2.21
C GLU A 113 18.53 -7.81 -3.44
N SER A 114 17.95 -7.76 -4.64
CA SER A 114 18.68 -7.92 -5.91
C SER A 114 19.13 -6.61 -6.55
N LYS A 115 18.80 -5.47 -5.94
CA LYS A 115 18.97 -4.15 -6.54
C LYS A 115 19.93 -3.29 -5.73
N THR A 116 20.38 -2.22 -6.38
CA THR A 116 21.13 -1.17 -5.69
C THR A 116 20.18 -0.27 -4.93
N TYR A 117 20.64 0.34 -3.83
CA TYR A 117 19.85 1.31 -3.06
C TYR A 117 19.22 2.41 -3.93
N LEU A 118 19.91 2.89 -4.97
CA LEU A 118 19.37 3.90 -5.89
C LEU A 118 18.22 3.37 -6.75
N GLN A 119 18.29 2.10 -7.17
CA GLN A 119 17.18 1.45 -7.89
C GLN A 119 16.00 1.17 -6.95
N ASP A 120 16.30 0.85 -5.69
CA ASP A 120 15.26 0.56 -4.69
C ASP A 120 14.41 1.77 -4.35
N VAL A 121 14.94 3.00 -4.43
CA VAL A 121 14.12 4.21 -4.28
C VAL A 121 12.89 4.17 -5.19
N TYR A 122 13.07 3.77 -6.46
CA TYR A 122 11.95 3.64 -7.40
C TYR A 122 11.05 2.43 -7.12
N LEU A 123 11.62 1.36 -6.57
CA LEU A 123 10.86 0.16 -6.23
C LEU A 123 9.93 0.42 -5.03
N VAL A 124 10.45 1.00 -3.94
CA VAL A 124 9.68 1.28 -2.72
C VAL A 124 8.65 2.38 -2.93
N GLU A 125 8.92 3.32 -3.83
CA GLU A 125 7.96 4.35 -4.22
C GLU A 125 6.66 3.75 -4.81
N ARG A 126 6.73 2.52 -5.33
CA ARG A 126 5.59 1.80 -5.91
C ARG A 126 4.87 0.91 -4.91
N ILE A 127 5.22 0.91 -3.62
CA ILE A 127 4.49 0.16 -2.57
C ILE A 127 3.03 0.61 -2.55
N CYS A 128 2.82 1.92 -2.51
CA CYS A 128 1.51 2.58 -2.50
C CYS A 128 1.38 3.45 -3.76
N GLY A 129 0.30 3.26 -4.53
CA GLY A 129 0.06 4.03 -5.76
C GLY A 129 -0.27 5.51 -5.53
N ILE A 130 -0.49 5.92 -4.28
CA ILE A 130 -0.96 7.25 -3.91
C ILE A 130 0.11 7.94 -3.06
N CYS A 131 0.51 7.31 -1.96
CA CYS A 131 1.44 7.80 -0.96
C CYS A 131 2.93 7.54 -1.29
N ASN A 132 3.29 7.67 -2.57
CA ASN A 132 4.60 7.32 -3.10
C ASN A 132 5.79 8.04 -2.41
N SER A 133 5.62 9.33 -2.09
CA SER A 133 6.71 10.16 -1.58
C SER A 133 7.11 9.79 -0.15
N CYS A 134 6.16 9.32 0.68
CA CYS A 134 6.47 8.93 2.05
C CYS A 134 7.26 7.60 2.10
N HIS A 135 6.91 6.62 1.27
CA HIS A 135 7.67 5.37 1.16
C HIS A 135 9.10 5.62 0.68
N ALA A 136 9.26 6.43 -0.36
CA ALA A 136 10.57 6.82 -0.86
C ALA A 136 11.37 7.60 0.19
N CYS A 137 10.74 8.56 0.88
CA CYS A 137 11.40 9.37 1.93
C CYS A 137 11.88 8.50 3.10
N CYS A 138 11.03 7.60 3.60
CA CYS A 138 11.38 6.67 4.68
C CYS A 138 12.60 5.83 4.32
N PHE A 139 12.62 5.29 3.09
CA PHE A 139 13.75 4.51 2.60
C PHE A 139 15.04 5.33 2.49
N VAL A 140 15.00 6.49 1.82
CA VAL A 140 16.22 7.30 1.63
C VAL A 140 16.76 7.85 2.94
N GLU A 141 15.90 8.28 3.88
CA GLU A 141 16.34 8.72 5.20
C GLU A 141 16.97 7.59 6.01
N THR A 142 16.45 6.36 5.87
CA THR A 142 17.06 5.18 6.50
C THR A 142 18.46 4.92 5.93
N VAL A 143 18.62 4.99 4.60
CA VAL A 143 19.93 4.85 3.94
C VAL A 143 20.88 5.97 4.34
N GLU A 144 20.42 7.22 4.40
CA GLU A 144 21.21 8.38 4.82
C GLU A 144 21.69 8.26 6.26
N LYS A 145 20.84 7.78 7.18
CA LYS A 145 21.21 7.49 8.57
C LYS A 145 22.27 6.40 8.67
N ILE A 146 22.17 5.35 7.86
CA ILE A 146 23.20 4.28 7.80
C ILE A 146 24.54 4.84 7.29
N LEU A 147 24.51 5.74 6.31
CA LEU A 147 25.70 6.36 5.72
C LEU A 147 26.29 7.50 6.57
N GLY A 148 25.53 8.06 7.52
CA GLY A 148 25.91 9.26 8.24
C GLY A 148 25.92 10.52 7.37
N THR A 149 25.09 10.56 6.33
CA THR A 149 25.05 11.67 5.36
C THR A 149 24.07 12.76 5.81
N GLU A 150 24.52 14.02 5.82
CA GLU A 150 23.65 15.17 6.04
C GLU A 150 23.05 15.69 4.73
N VAL A 151 21.73 15.86 4.70
CA VAL A 151 20.99 16.39 3.55
C VAL A 151 20.96 17.92 3.60
N PRO A 152 21.21 18.65 2.49
CA PRO A 152 21.17 20.10 2.47
C PRO A 152 19.81 20.67 2.94
N PRO A 153 19.77 21.79 3.69
CA PRO A 153 18.53 22.36 4.22
C PRO A 153 17.46 22.61 3.15
N ARG A 154 17.86 23.13 1.98
CA ARG A 154 16.94 23.36 0.84
C ARG A 154 16.26 22.06 0.39
N ALA A 155 17.01 20.96 0.30
CA ALA A 155 16.46 19.67 -0.08
C ALA A 155 15.46 19.17 0.97
N GLN A 156 15.73 19.38 2.27
CA GLN A 156 14.79 19.02 3.34
C GLN A 156 13.46 19.78 3.20
N TYR A 157 13.49 21.09 2.90
CA TYR A 157 12.26 21.85 2.64
C TYR A 157 11.48 21.33 1.43
N ILE A 158 12.17 20.98 0.34
CA ILE A 158 11.52 20.41 -0.85
C ILE A 158 10.91 19.04 -0.54
N ARG A 159 11.59 18.19 0.25
CA ARG A 159 11.02 16.92 0.74
C ARG A 159 9.72 17.17 1.50
N THR A 160 9.73 18.11 2.43
CA THR A 160 8.53 18.48 3.21
C THR A 160 7.40 18.93 2.29
N ILE A 161 7.68 19.79 1.30
CA ILE A 161 6.66 20.22 0.32
C ILE A 161 6.06 19.02 -0.42
N LEU A 162 6.90 18.12 -0.95
CA LEU A 162 6.43 16.92 -1.65
C LEU A 162 5.63 15.99 -0.73
N LEU A 163 6.07 15.79 0.51
CA LEU A 163 5.38 14.99 1.50
C LEU A 163 4.00 15.56 1.84
N GLU A 164 3.88 16.87 2.02
CA GLU A 164 2.61 17.51 2.37
C GLU A 164 1.66 17.58 1.17
N LEU A 165 2.16 17.80 -0.05
CA LEU A 165 1.37 17.63 -1.28
C LEU A 165 0.85 16.18 -1.39
N ASN A 166 1.70 15.21 -1.09
CA ASN A 166 1.33 13.79 -1.16
C ASN A 166 0.35 13.39 -0.05
N ARG A 167 0.45 13.98 1.14
CA ARG A 167 -0.51 13.85 2.24
C ARG A 167 -1.89 14.35 1.81
N LEU A 168 -1.99 15.58 1.29
CA LEU A 168 -3.24 16.14 0.79
C LEU A 168 -3.84 15.28 -0.33
N HIS A 169 -3.00 14.89 -1.30
CA HIS A 169 -3.39 14.00 -2.40
C HIS A 169 -3.97 12.66 -1.92
N SER A 170 -3.42 12.09 -0.84
CA SER A 170 -3.88 10.84 -0.24
C SER A 170 -5.20 10.99 0.53
N HIS A 171 -5.32 12.05 1.33
CA HIS A 171 -6.54 12.27 2.12
C HIS A 171 -7.73 12.66 1.24
N LEU A 172 -7.54 13.51 0.23
CA LEU A 172 -8.64 13.87 -0.69
C LEU A 172 -9.16 12.65 -1.45
N LEU A 173 -8.28 11.74 -1.87
CA LEU A 173 -8.69 10.49 -2.49
C LEU A 173 -9.52 9.63 -1.52
N THR A 174 -9.05 9.49 -0.28
CA THR A 174 -9.74 8.69 0.75
C THR A 174 -11.11 9.28 1.08
N LEU A 175 -11.19 10.60 1.27
CA LEU A 175 -12.45 11.30 1.58
C LEU A 175 -13.42 11.28 0.40
N GLY A 176 -12.91 11.43 -0.83
CA GLY A 176 -13.70 11.29 -2.04
C GLY A 176 -14.31 9.90 -2.16
N HIS A 177 -13.49 8.87 -2.00
CA HIS A 177 -13.98 7.49 -2.06
C HIS A 177 -14.96 7.19 -0.93
N ALA A 178 -14.67 7.61 0.30
CA ALA A 178 -15.61 7.47 1.41
C ALA A 178 -16.96 8.11 1.09
N GLY A 179 -16.95 9.33 0.52
CA GLY A 179 -18.16 10.03 0.06
C GLY A 179 -18.93 9.23 -1.00
N LEU A 180 -18.24 8.60 -1.95
CA LEU A 180 -18.87 7.73 -2.95
C LEU A 180 -19.54 6.51 -2.30
N GLU A 181 -18.86 5.82 -1.39
CA GLU A 181 -19.38 4.63 -0.70
C GLU A 181 -20.61 4.89 0.15
N ILE A 182 -20.71 6.08 0.77
CA ILE A 182 -21.91 6.50 1.51
C ILE A 182 -23.00 7.12 0.63
N GLY A 183 -22.82 7.14 -0.71
CA GLY A 183 -23.81 7.59 -1.69
C GLY A 183 -23.76 9.08 -2.06
N PHE A 184 -22.72 9.82 -1.67
CA PHE A 184 -22.53 11.24 -1.97
C PHE A 184 -21.59 11.46 -3.17
N GLU A 185 -22.07 11.15 -4.37
CA GLU A 185 -21.29 11.28 -5.62
C GLU A 185 -20.78 12.70 -5.88
N THR A 186 -21.57 13.74 -5.59
CA THR A 186 -21.15 15.14 -5.77
C THR A 186 -19.93 15.48 -4.92
N LEU A 187 -19.86 14.93 -3.71
CA LEU A 187 -18.74 15.15 -2.81
C LEU A 187 -17.46 14.49 -3.34
N PHE A 188 -17.58 13.28 -3.89
CA PHE A 188 -16.49 12.61 -4.62
C PHE A 188 -15.95 13.50 -5.75
N GLN A 189 -16.83 14.07 -6.58
CA GLN A 189 -16.42 14.95 -7.69
C GLN A 189 -15.70 16.22 -7.21
N TYR A 190 -16.13 16.81 -6.09
CA TYR A 190 -15.45 17.97 -5.51
C TYR A 190 -14.05 17.64 -5.01
N PHE A 191 -13.89 16.54 -4.28
CA PHE A 191 -12.57 16.11 -3.83
C PHE A 191 -11.63 15.76 -5.00
N TRP A 192 -12.16 15.17 -6.08
CA TRP A 192 -11.36 14.93 -7.29
C TRP A 192 -10.94 16.22 -7.97
N ARG A 193 -11.85 17.18 -8.14
CA ARG A 193 -11.54 18.51 -8.68
C ARG A 193 -10.43 19.19 -7.86
N ASP A 194 -10.55 19.19 -6.54
CA ASP A 194 -9.61 19.89 -5.66
C ASP A 194 -8.27 19.15 -5.53
N ARG A 195 -8.22 17.87 -5.92
CA ARG A 195 -6.99 17.08 -6.04
C ARG A 195 -6.19 17.37 -7.31
N GLU A 196 -6.82 17.85 -8.39
CA GLU A 196 -6.13 18.15 -9.66
C GLU A 196 -5.03 19.20 -9.52
N PRO A 197 -5.24 20.37 -8.87
CA PRO A 197 -4.16 21.36 -8.68
C PRO A 197 -2.96 20.80 -7.92
N ILE A 198 -3.18 19.85 -7.00
CA ILE A 198 -2.09 19.20 -6.25
C ILE A 198 -1.25 18.32 -7.17
N MET A 199 -1.91 17.59 -8.08
CA MET A 199 -1.23 16.76 -9.09
C MET A 199 -0.46 17.61 -10.09
N ASP A 200 -1.01 18.76 -10.49
CA ASP A 200 -0.34 19.69 -11.39
C ASP A 200 0.87 20.37 -10.72
N ILE A 201 0.78 20.75 -9.44
CA ILE A 201 1.94 21.23 -8.68
C ILE A 201 3.01 20.14 -8.58
N THR A 202 2.60 18.89 -8.31
CA THR A 202 3.51 17.75 -8.25
C THR A 202 4.21 17.53 -9.59
N GLU A 203 3.50 17.71 -10.70
CA GLU A 203 4.05 17.65 -12.06
C GLU A 203 5.04 18.78 -12.35
N ILE A 204 4.75 20.02 -11.92
CA ILE A 204 5.68 21.14 -12.06
C ILE A 204 7.00 20.83 -11.32
N ILE A 205 6.92 20.27 -10.11
CA ILE A 205 8.11 19.99 -9.29
C ILE A 205 8.89 18.77 -9.81
N SER A 206 8.17 17.70 -10.16
CA SER A 206 8.77 16.38 -10.35
C SER A 206 8.75 15.87 -11.80
N GLY A 207 7.89 16.45 -12.64
CA GLY A 207 7.60 16.00 -14.00
C GLY A 207 6.55 14.89 -14.09
N ASN A 208 5.99 14.43 -12.97
CA ASN A 208 4.95 13.41 -12.92
C ASN A 208 3.79 13.85 -12.01
N ARG A 209 2.58 13.42 -12.33
CA ARG A 209 1.36 13.82 -11.62
C ARG A 209 1.04 12.97 -10.38
N VAL A 210 1.46 11.71 -10.37
CA VAL A 210 1.16 10.74 -9.29
C VAL A 210 2.45 10.29 -8.63
N ILE A 211 3.26 9.49 -9.33
CA ILE A 211 4.54 8.98 -8.82
C ILE A 211 5.63 10.02 -9.09
N SER A 212 5.98 10.80 -8.08
CA SER A 212 6.85 11.97 -8.25
C SER A 212 8.29 11.59 -8.65
N SER A 213 8.81 10.51 -8.09
CA SER A 213 10.24 10.14 -8.12
C SER A 213 11.14 11.32 -7.74
N GLY A 214 10.67 12.15 -6.80
CA GLY A 214 11.36 13.34 -6.32
C GLY A 214 12.40 13.09 -5.24
N MET A 215 12.23 12.03 -4.44
CA MET A 215 13.17 11.65 -3.38
C MET A 215 14.38 10.92 -3.96
N THR A 216 15.57 11.17 -3.40
CA THR A 216 16.78 10.41 -3.70
C THR A 216 17.70 10.40 -2.48
N VAL A 217 18.61 9.43 -2.40
CA VAL A 217 19.66 9.43 -1.37
C VAL A 217 20.52 10.69 -1.54
N GLY A 218 20.70 11.44 -0.45
CA GLY A 218 21.42 12.71 -0.40
C GLY A 218 20.54 13.96 -0.61
N GLY A 219 19.23 13.82 -0.87
CA GLY A 219 18.31 14.96 -0.98
C GLY A 219 17.13 14.72 -1.91
N VAL A 220 17.02 15.56 -2.95
CA VAL A 220 15.94 15.52 -3.95
C VAL A 220 16.52 15.47 -5.35
N ARG A 221 15.80 14.84 -6.28
CA ARG A 221 16.26 14.64 -7.65
C ARG A 221 16.26 15.92 -8.49
N ARG A 222 15.34 16.83 -8.20
CA ARG A 222 15.16 18.11 -8.89
C ARG A 222 14.91 19.21 -7.87
N ASP A 223 15.47 20.38 -8.16
CA ASP A 223 15.15 21.60 -7.43
C ASP A 223 13.87 22.24 -8.01
N ILE A 224 13.21 23.07 -7.21
CA ILE A 224 12.09 23.90 -7.66
C ILE A 224 12.67 25.19 -8.27
N ASN A 225 12.41 25.43 -9.56
CA ASN A 225 12.85 26.66 -10.21
C ASN A 225 12.13 27.87 -9.62
N GLU A 226 12.86 28.97 -9.40
CA GLU A 226 12.27 30.18 -8.82
C GLU A 226 11.13 30.76 -9.67
N ALA A 227 11.21 30.59 -11.00
CA ALA A 227 10.18 31.03 -11.94
C ALA A 227 8.82 30.30 -11.75
N ASP A 228 8.84 29.08 -11.22
CA ASP A 228 7.64 28.27 -11.00
C ASP A 228 6.94 28.60 -9.66
N ILE A 229 7.65 29.22 -8.72
CA ILE A 229 7.13 29.51 -7.36
C ILE A 229 5.86 30.37 -7.38
N PRO A 230 5.76 31.48 -8.15
CA PRO A 230 4.53 32.27 -8.20
C PRO A 230 3.34 31.47 -8.71
N LYS A 231 3.56 30.58 -9.70
CA LYS A 231 2.53 29.71 -10.25
C LYS A 231 2.05 28.69 -9.21
N ILE A 232 2.99 28.02 -8.53
CA ILE A 232 2.67 27.06 -7.45
C ILE A 232 1.87 27.75 -6.35
N LYS A 233 2.30 28.92 -5.88
CA LYS A 233 1.57 29.69 -4.86
C LYS A 233 0.17 30.08 -5.33
N GLY A 234 0.01 30.50 -6.59
CA GLY A 234 -1.29 30.79 -7.18
C GLY A 234 -2.23 29.57 -7.14
N MET A 235 -1.75 28.40 -7.51
CA MET A 235 -2.53 27.15 -7.49
C MET A 235 -2.90 26.73 -6.06
N LEU A 236 -2.03 26.95 -5.07
CA LEU A 236 -2.35 26.65 -3.67
C LEU A 236 -3.52 27.50 -3.16
N THR A 237 -3.73 28.72 -3.68
CA THR A 237 -4.87 29.57 -3.28
C THR A 237 -6.21 29.08 -3.84
N THR A 238 -6.20 28.18 -4.83
CA THR A 238 -7.44 27.63 -5.40
C THR A 238 -7.89 26.35 -4.70
N LEU A 239 -7.07 25.79 -3.80
CA LEU A 239 -7.47 24.65 -2.97
C LEU A 239 -8.59 25.09 -2.01
N ARG A 240 -9.62 24.25 -1.88
CA ARG A 240 -10.82 24.51 -1.07
C ARG A 240 -10.97 23.50 0.05
#